data_AF-A0A231GSE4-F1
#
_entry.id   AF-A0A231GSE4-F1
#
_cell.length_a   1.000
_cell.length_b   1.000
_cell.length_c   1.000
_cell.angle_alpha   90.00
_cell.angle_beta   90.00
_cell.angle_gamma   90.00
#
_symmetry.space_group_name_H-M   'P 1'
#
loop_
_entity.id
_entity.type
_entity.pdbx_description
1 polymer ?
#
loop_
_entity_poly.entity_id
_entity_poly.type
_entity_poly.pdbx_seq_one_letter_code
_entity_poly.pdbx_strand_id
1 'polypeptide(L)' 'MRAAVDHAVAALEIVDSRIADWDITFGDTVADNGSSGLFVLGSRQLSLAEFEPVAAQMTMSIDGVEVSTGTGAA' A
#
# COMPACT_ATOMS: atom_id res chain seq x y z
N MET A 1 -13.18 6.84 14.51
CA MET A 1 -11.93 6.85 13.72
C MET A 1 -12.04 7.59 12.39
N ARG A 2 -13.15 7.48 11.62
CA ARG A 2 -13.29 8.20 10.33
C ARG A 2 -13.15 9.72 10.42
N ALA A 3 -13.61 10.34 11.50
CA ALA A 3 -13.57 11.79 11.69
C ALA A 3 -12.15 12.41 11.78
N ALA A 4 -11.09 11.58 11.92
CA ALA A 4 -9.70 12.04 11.94
C ALA A 4 -9.01 11.92 10.56
N VAL A 5 -9.72 11.44 9.53
CA VAL A 5 -9.19 11.29 8.17
C VAL A 5 -9.59 12.51 7.35
N ASP A 6 -8.60 13.28 6.92
CA ASP A 6 -8.80 14.41 6.01
C ASP A 6 -9.19 13.92 4.61
N HIS A 7 -8.34 13.08 4.01
CA HIS A 7 -8.60 12.43 2.74
C HIS A 7 -7.79 11.13 2.60
N ALA A 8 -8.13 10.35 1.59
CA ALA A 8 -7.40 9.19 1.12
C ALA A 8 -6.86 9.44 -0.29
N VAL A 9 -5.72 8.83 -0.59
CA VAL A 9 -5.13 8.75 -1.93
C VAL A 9 -4.79 7.30 -2.23
N ALA A 10 -4.74 6.95 -3.51
CA ALA A 10 -4.04 5.73 -3.93
C ALA A 10 -2.53 5.93 -3.71
N ALA A 11 -1.83 4.89 -3.28
CA ALA A 11 -0.39 4.93 -3.05
C ALA A 11 0.27 3.65 -3.56
N LEU A 12 1.53 3.78 -3.98
CA LEU A 12 2.44 2.65 -4.21
C LEU A 12 3.55 2.73 -3.17
N GLU A 13 3.83 1.62 -2.49
CA GLU A 13 5.02 1.45 -1.67
C GLU A 13 6.03 0.61 -2.44
N ILE A 14 7.27 1.08 -2.48
CA ILE A 14 8.42 0.35 -3.00
C ILE A 14 9.20 -0.11 -1.78
N VAL A 15 8.87 -1.33 -1.33
CA VAL A 15 9.52 -1.96 -0.19
C VAL A 15 10.90 -2.50 -0.56
N ASP A 16 11.81 -2.52 0.40
CA ASP A 16 13.14 -3.10 0.28
C ASP A 16 13.58 -3.70 1.63
N SER A 17 14.42 -4.73 1.58
CA SER A 17 14.91 -5.42 2.78
C SER A 17 16.40 -5.22 2.92
N ARG A 18 16.85 -4.78 4.12
CA ARG A 18 18.28 -4.76 4.48
C ARG A 18 18.80 -6.17 4.81
N ILE A 19 17.89 -7.13 4.97
CA ILE A 19 18.20 -8.52 5.26
C ILE A 19 18.29 -9.30 3.96
N ALA A 20 19.38 -10.06 3.84
CA ALA A 20 19.72 -10.80 2.64
C ALA A 20 18.58 -11.74 2.20
N ASP A 21 18.37 -11.82 0.89
CA ASP A 21 17.44 -12.75 0.24
C ASP A 21 15.99 -12.69 0.74
N TRP A 22 15.60 -11.61 1.43
CA TRP A 22 14.29 -11.49 2.11
C TRP A 22 14.02 -12.62 3.10
N ASP A 23 15.05 -13.22 3.70
CA ASP A 23 14.90 -14.25 4.75
C ASP A 23 14.56 -13.57 6.10
N ILE A 24 13.31 -13.12 6.22
CA ILE A 24 12.83 -12.27 7.31
C ILE A 24 11.80 -12.99 8.21
N THR A 25 11.88 -12.71 9.50
CA THR A 25 10.81 -12.95 10.47
C THR A 25 10.05 -11.65 10.76
N PHE A 26 8.97 -11.71 11.55
CA PHE A 26 8.25 -10.50 11.94
C PHE A 26 9.14 -9.48 12.68
N GLY A 27 10.00 -9.95 13.59
CA GLY A 27 10.89 -9.07 14.35
C GLY A 27 11.90 -8.34 13.47
N ASP A 28 12.31 -9.00 12.39
CA ASP A 28 13.25 -8.47 11.41
C ASP A 28 12.64 -7.31 10.62
N THR A 29 11.41 -7.45 10.12
CA THR A 29 10.69 -6.35 9.44
C THR A 29 10.49 -5.15 10.36
N VAL A 30 10.15 -5.39 11.63
CA VAL A 30 10.02 -4.32 12.63
C VAL A 30 11.36 -3.60 12.83
N ALA A 31 12.45 -4.36 12.98
CA ALA A 31 13.79 -3.80 13.11
C ALA A 31 14.25 -3.06 11.84
N ASP A 32 13.81 -3.52 10.67
CA ASP A 32 14.11 -2.96 9.36
C ASP A 32 13.12 -1.85 8.93
N ASN A 33 12.53 -1.14 9.90
CA ASN A 33 11.65 0.00 9.64
C ASN A 33 10.47 -0.37 8.71
N GLY A 34 9.82 -1.50 8.95
CA GLY A 34 8.73 -1.99 8.11
C GLY A 34 9.16 -2.43 6.71
N SER A 35 10.47 -2.63 6.47
CA SER A 35 11.03 -2.84 5.13
C SER A 35 10.68 -1.70 4.16
N SER A 36 10.46 -0.48 4.67
CA SER A 36 10.12 0.67 3.84
C SER A 36 11.35 1.18 3.07
N GLY A 37 11.18 1.37 1.76
CA GLY A 37 12.14 2.00 0.85
C GLY A 37 11.68 3.38 0.38
N LEU A 38 10.72 3.41 -0.55
CA LEU A 38 10.12 4.62 -1.13
C LEU A 38 8.60 4.50 -1.24
N PHE A 39 7.92 5.62 -1.51
CA PHE A 39 6.50 5.60 -1.86
C PHE A 39 6.16 6.68 -2.89
N VAL A 40 5.05 6.47 -3.60
CA VAL A 40 4.47 7.44 -4.55
C VAL A 40 2.99 7.59 -4.22
N LEU A 41 2.52 8.84 -4.20
CA LEU A 41 1.11 9.17 -3.98
C LEU A 41 0.44 9.52 -5.30
N GLY A 42 -0.77 9.00 -5.49
CA GLY A 42 -1.67 9.47 -6.53
C GLY A 42 -2.13 10.91 -6.27
N SER A 43 -2.48 11.63 -7.34
CA SER A 43 -2.90 13.03 -7.25
C SER A 43 -4.38 13.20 -6.85
N ARG A 44 -5.20 12.16 -6.99
CA ARG A 44 -6.63 12.22 -6.66
C ARG A 44 -6.86 11.94 -5.18
N GLN A 45 -7.36 12.95 -4.49
CA GLN A 45 -7.80 12.88 -3.09
C GLN A 45 -9.29 12.56 -3.03
N LEU A 46 -9.68 11.68 -2.12
CA LEU A 46 -11.07 11.32 -1.83
C LEU A 46 -11.35 11.40 -0.33
N SER A 47 -12.48 11.96 0.05
CA SER A 47 -13.01 11.82 1.42
C SER A 47 -13.58 10.42 1.65
N LEU A 48 -13.70 10.01 2.92
CA LEU A 48 -14.32 8.72 3.29
C LEU A 48 -15.85 8.70 3.11
N ALA A 49 -16.45 9.79 2.63
CA ALA A 49 -17.85 9.82 2.22
C ALA A 49 -18.03 9.42 0.74
N GLU A 50 -16.97 9.51 -0.06
CA GLU A 50 -17.01 9.24 -1.50
C GLU A 50 -16.79 7.76 -1.84
N PHE A 51 -16.15 7.01 -0.93
CA PHE A 51 -15.88 5.60 -1.11
C PHE A 51 -15.75 4.88 0.23
N GLU A 52 -15.88 3.55 0.20
CA GLU A 52 -15.68 2.68 1.34
C GLU A 52 -14.35 1.93 1.19
N PRO A 53 -13.33 2.16 2.05
CA PRO A 53 -12.00 1.57 1.89
C PRO A 53 -12.02 0.04 1.76
N VAL A 54 -12.83 -0.67 2.55
CA VAL A 54 -12.89 -2.14 2.53
C VAL A 54 -13.43 -2.68 1.19
N ALA A 55 -14.20 -1.88 0.45
CA ALA A 55 -14.78 -2.27 -0.83
C ALA A 55 -13.91 -1.83 -2.03
N ALA A 56 -12.84 -1.07 -1.81
CA ALA A 56 -11.98 -0.56 -2.87
C ALA A 56 -11.35 -1.72 -3.67
N GLN A 57 -11.46 -1.66 -5.00
CA GLN A 57 -10.82 -2.61 -5.91
C GLN A 57 -9.47 -2.07 -6.37
N MET A 58 -8.47 -2.94 -6.53
CA MET A 58 -7.13 -2.57 -6.97
C MET A 58 -6.66 -3.52 -8.08
N THR A 59 -6.05 -2.93 -9.11
CA THR A 59 -5.31 -3.63 -10.16
C THR A 59 -3.96 -2.95 -10.32
N MET A 60 -2.89 -3.74 -10.40
CA MET A 60 -1.53 -3.29 -10.71
C MET A 60 -1.06 -3.93 -12.01
N SER A 61 -0.51 -3.10 -12.90
CA SER A 61 0.05 -3.55 -14.18
C SER A 61 1.50 -3.15 -14.34
N ILE A 62 2.30 -4.02 -14.95
CA ILE A 62 3.64 -3.72 -15.44
C ILE A 62 3.61 -3.90 -16.96
N ASP A 63 4.03 -2.87 -17.71
CA ASP A 63 4.04 -2.87 -19.17
C ASP A 63 2.69 -3.25 -19.82
N GLY A 64 1.59 -2.81 -19.19
CA GLY A 64 0.22 -3.08 -19.64
C GLY A 64 -0.30 -4.48 -19.33
N VAL A 65 0.49 -5.34 -18.68
CA VAL A 65 0.09 -6.66 -18.22
C VAL A 65 -0.30 -6.59 -16.76
N GLU A 66 -1.47 -7.10 -16.39
CA GLU A 66 -1.88 -7.22 -14.98
C GLU A 66 -0.94 -8.19 -14.25
N VAL A 67 -0.36 -7.72 -13.14
CA VAL A 67 0.57 -8.51 -12.31
C VAL A 67 0.06 -8.74 -10.89
N SER A 68 -0.92 -7.94 -10.44
CA SER A 68 -1.55 -8.10 -9.13
C SER A 68 -2.95 -7.48 -9.13
N THR A 69 -3.84 -8.05 -8.34
CA THR A 69 -5.22 -7.58 -8.13
C THR A 69 -5.58 -7.81 -6.67
N GLY A 70 -6.47 -6.99 -6.12
CA GLY A 70 -6.96 -7.18 -4.77
C GLY A 70 -8.11 -6.27 -4.40
N THR A 71 -8.53 -6.37 -3.15
CA THR A 71 -9.56 -5.50 -2.57
C THR A 71 -9.09 -4.99 -1.22
N GLY A 72 -9.63 -3.87 -0.75
CA GLY A 72 -9.35 -3.35 0.59
C GLY A 72 -9.81 -4.22 1.76
N ALA A 73 -10.44 -5.37 1.50
CA ALA A 73 -10.82 -6.37 2.50
C ALA A 73 -9.78 -7.47 2.71
N ALA A 74 -8.79 -7.57 1.81
CA ALA A 74 -7.75 -8.59 1.85
C ALA A 74 -6.73 -8.36 2.98
#